data_AF-A0A7W4CVI5-F1
#
_entry.id   AF-A0A7W4CVI5-F1
#
_cell.length_a   1.000
_cell.length_b   1.000
_cell.length_c   1.000
_cell.angle_alpha   90.00
_cell.angle_beta   90.00
_cell.angle_gamma   90.00
#
_symmetry.space_group_name_H-M   'P 1'
#
loop_
_entity.id
_entity.type
_entity.pdbx_description
1 polymer ?
#
loop_
_entity_poly.entity_id
_entity_poly.type
_entity_poly.pdbx_seq_one_letter_code
_entity_poly.pdbx_strand_id
1 'polypeptide(L)'
;MRATTSTTASGHPSTKDQTMRAIDIPLPGPGDGLRVGRAQHLRLIDEVRGLTPEQWDTVTECPAWTVRDMVGHVASAARFPGNPLLFIVDAQIGRFRYRGRSSLDAANEVGIDRHRSLSTAELLELLRRRTMSGRDTPGWMRRRLTNDAALPSYTTIGWFVDTILTRDTWLHRHDIGRAVGREPVSDPTDAEVVEQVIRDLGLSWTGPAVHLRLTGPEGGAWDLGEGEGPAVEVPAVEFMRHLSGRTAEDSLFDGVAVDLRPSLEAARVVF
;
A
#
# COMPACT_ATOMS: atom_id res chain seq x y z
N MET A 1 34.92 27.81 -15.79
CA MET A 1 34.56 26.39 -15.97
C MET A 1 34.09 25.83 -14.63
N ARG A 2 32.78 25.68 -14.43
CA ARG A 2 32.21 25.03 -13.23
C ARG A 2 31.94 23.58 -13.60
N ALA A 3 32.60 22.66 -12.90
CA ALA A 3 32.37 21.23 -13.05
C ALA A 3 31.01 20.87 -12.43
N THR A 4 30.09 20.41 -13.27
CA THR A 4 28.84 19.79 -12.88
C THR A 4 29.12 18.36 -12.45
N THR A 5 29.05 18.08 -11.15
CA THR A 5 29.05 16.72 -10.62
C THR A 5 27.69 16.08 -10.90
N SER A 6 27.69 15.11 -11.82
CA SER A 6 26.55 14.24 -12.10
C SER A 6 26.35 13.29 -10.93
N THR A 7 25.26 13.47 -10.18
CA THR A 7 24.81 12.49 -9.18
C THR A 7 24.12 11.36 -9.93
N THR A 8 24.83 10.25 -10.10
CA THR A 8 24.27 8.98 -10.55
C THR A 8 23.26 8.50 -9.51
N ALA A 9 21.98 8.43 -9.89
CA ALA A 9 20.97 7.72 -9.13
C ALA A 9 21.37 6.24 -9.04
N SER A 10 21.64 5.75 -7.83
CA SER A 10 21.83 4.31 -7.61
C SER A 10 20.46 3.64 -7.70
N GLY A 11 20.13 3.08 -8.87
CA GLY A 11 19.05 2.11 -8.97
C GLY A 11 19.38 0.89 -8.12
N HIS A 12 18.42 0.40 -7.35
CA HIS A 12 18.49 -0.94 -6.76
C HIS A 12 18.68 -1.96 -7.90
N PRO A 13 19.64 -2.90 -7.79
CA PRO A 13 19.78 -3.97 -8.78
C PRO A 13 18.53 -4.85 -8.79
N SER A 14 18.07 -5.23 -9.97
CA SER A 14 16.88 -6.08 -10.16
C SER A 14 17.12 -7.48 -9.56
N THR A 15 16.40 -7.76 -8.47
CA THR A 15 16.41 -9.00 -7.65
C THR A 15 15.58 -10.14 -8.23
N LYS A 16 14.92 -9.95 -9.37
CA LYS A 16 13.84 -10.84 -9.87
C LYS A 16 14.20 -12.33 -10.03
N ASP A 17 15.48 -12.67 -10.21
CA ASP A 17 15.93 -14.06 -10.39
C ASP A 17 16.73 -14.62 -9.19
N GLN A 18 16.97 -13.84 -8.13
CA GLN A 18 17.68 -14.31 -6.94
C GLN A 18 16.70 -14.50 -5.79
N THR A 19 16.52 -15.75 -5.38
CA THR A 19 15.72 -16.09 -4.21
C THR A 19 16.43 -15.59 -2.94
N MET A 20 15.70 -14.82 -2.13
CA MET A 20 16.17 -14.31 -0.84
C MET A 20 15.14 -14.60 0.25
N ARG A 21 15.57 -14.68 1.51
CA ARG A 21 14.60 -14.81 2.61
C ARG A 21 13.78 -13.52 2.73
N ALA A 22 12.47 -13.65 2.90
CA ALA A 22 11.56 -12.52 3.03
C ALA A 22 11.98 -11.57 4.18
N ILE A 23 12.48 -12.13 5.28
CA ILE A 23 12.96 -11.37 6.44
C ILE A 23 14.23 -10.56 6.19
N ASP A 24 14.94 -10.81 5.09
CA ASP A 24 16.17 -10.10 4.71
C ASP A 24 15.90 -8.92 3.75
N ILE A 25 14.67 -8.74 3.28
CA ILE A 25 14.28 -7.59 2.44
C ILE A 25 14.55 -6.29 3.23
N PRO A 26 15.35 -5.34 2.72
CA PRO A 26 15.66 -4.14 3.49
C PRO A 26 14.40 -3.28 3.73
N LEU A 27 14.35 -2.59 4.87
CA LEU A 27 13.38 -1.53 5.08
C LEU A 27 13.67 -0.35 4.13
N PRO A 28 12.66 0.49 3.80
CA PRO A 28 12.86 1.65 2.95
C PRO A 28 13.92 2.59 3.53
N GLY A 29 14.79 3.10 2.66
CA GLY A 29 15.80 4.08 3.03
C GLY A 29 15.21 5.48 3.18
N PRO A 30 16.03 6.46 3.65
CA PRO A 30 15.59 7.84 3.77
C PRO A 30 15.07 8.39 2.43
N GLY A 31 13.80 8.82 2.41
CA GLY A 31 13.16 9.41 1.24
C GLY A 31 12.51 8.43 0.26
N ASP A 32 12.68 7.11 0.46
CA ASP A 32 12.04 6.11 -0.40
C ASP A 32 10.52 6.15 -0.28
N GLY A 33 9.98 6.28 0.93
CA GLY A 33 8.53 6.42 1.14
C GLY A 33 7.92 7.57 0.35
N LEU A 34 8.59 8.73 0.32
CA LEU A 34 8.15 9.88 -0.49
C LEU A 34 8.24 9.60 -1.99
N ARG A 35 9.30 8.92 -2.44
CA ARG A 35 9.49 8.59 -3.86
C ARG A 35 8.43 7.61 -4.34
N VAL A 36 8.24 6.50 -3.62
CA VAL A 36 7.24 5.47 -3.92
C VAL A 36 5.85 6.08 -3.84
N GLY A 37 5.51 6.75 -2.73
CA GLY A 37 4.21 7.39 -2.57
C GLY A 37 3.93 8.40 -3.69
N ARG A 38 4.94 9.18 -4.11
CA ARG A 38 4.79 10.08 -5.26
C ARG A 38 4.50 9.35 -6.56
N ALA A 39 5.21 8.27 -6.87
CA ALA A 39 4.97 7.48 -8.07
C ALA A 39 3.54 6.91 -8.07
N GLN A 40 3.13 6.29 -6.94
CA GLN A 40 1.81 5.69 -6.76
C GLN A 40 0.68 6.73 -6.90
N HIS A 41 0.81 7.90 -6.28
CA HIS A 41 -0.18 8.99 -6.43
C HIS A 41 -0.28 9.50 -7.87
N LEU A 42 0.84 9.63 -8.58
CA LEU A 42 0.82 10.13 -9.97
C LEU A 42 0.19 9.10 -10.91
N ARG A 43 0.46 7.81 -10.72
CA ARG A 43 -0.20 6.73 -11.44
C ARG A 43 -1.71 6.73 -11.21
N LEU A 44 -2.12 6.82 -9.95
CA LEU A 44 -3.53 6.93 -9.60
C LEU A 44 -4.20 8.09 -10.33
N ILE A 45 -3.59 9.29 -10.31
CA ILE A 45 -4.13 10.47 -11.01
C ILE A 45 -4.33 10.19 -12.51
N ASP A 46 -3.34 9.58 -13.17
CA ASP A 46 -3.41 9.33 -14.60
C ASP A 46 -4.44 8.24 -14.94
N GLU A 47 -4.57 7.20 -14.10
CA GLU A 47 -5.56 6.13 -14.24
C GLU A 47 -7.00 6.64 -14.12
N VAL A 48 -7.26 7.52 -13.14
CA VAL A 48 -8.63 7.99 -12.86
C VAL A 48 -9.05 9.21 -13.69
N ARG A 49 -8.10 9.95 -14.29
CA ARG A 49 -8.41 11.13 -15.12
C ARG A 49 -9.30 10.77 -16.32
N GLY A 50 -9.14 9.56 -16.87
CA GLY A 50 -9.91 9.06 -18.01
C GLY A 50 -11.18 8.30 -17.67
N LEU A 51 -11.66 8.37 -16.42
CA LEU A 51 -12.91 7.74 -16.01
C LEU A 51 -14.11 8.63 -16.33
N THR A 52 -15.21 7.99 -16.71
CA THR A 52 -16.51 8.64 -16.89
C THR A 52 -17.09 9.09 -15.54
N PRO A 53 -18.02 10.06 -15.51
CA PRO A 53 -18.72 10.44 -14.28
C PRO A 53 -19.36 9.24 -13.56
N GLU A 54 -19.96 8.31 -14.31
CA GLU A 54 -20.60 7.12 -13.75
C GLU A 54 -19.58 6.18 -13.08
N GLN A 55 -18.39 6.02 -13.69
CA GLN A 55 -17.30 5.23 -13.10
C GLN A 55 -16.75 5.85 -11.81
N TRP A 56 -16.81 7.17 -11.66
CA TRP A 56 -16.43 7.85 -10.41
C TRP A 56 -17.38 7.52 -9.25
N ASP A 57 -18.64 7.21 -9.57
CA ASP A 57 -19.68 6.88 -8.59
C ASP A 57 -19.83 5.37 -8.36
N THR A 58 -19.08 4.54 -9.10
CA THR A 58 -19.05 3.09 -8.88
C THR A 58 -18.50 2.75 -7.50
N VAL A 59 -19.21 1.87 -6.78
CA VAL A 59 -18.79 1.34 -5.47
C VAL A 59 -17.67 0.32 -5.65
N THR A 60 -16.64 0.42 -4.82
CA THR A 60 -15.49 -0.50 -4.81
C THR A 60 -15.75 -1.70 -3.88
N GLU A 61 -14.84 -2.69 -3.90
CA GLU A 61 -14.91 -3.82 -2.96
C GLU A 61 -14.59 -3.44 -1.51
N CYS A 62 -13.96 -2.27 -1.27
CA CYS A 62 -13.86 -1.68 0.05
C CYS A 62 -15.24 -1.14 0.44
N PRO A 63 -15.98 -1.81 1.35
CA PRO A 63 -17.40 -1.53 1.53
C PRO A 63 -17.63 -0.08 1.94
N ALA A 64 -18.64 0.54 1.32
CA ALA A 64 -19.07 1.95 1.47
C ALA A 64 -18.27 3.01 0.71
N TRP A 65 -17.20 2.67 -0.02
CA TRP A 65 -16.44 3.69 -0.77
C TRP A 65 -16.65 3.55 -2.28
N THR A 66 -17.11 4.63 -2.92
CA THR A 66 -17.03 4.80 -4.37
C THR A 66 -15.59 5.07 -4.82
N VAL A 67 -15.33 5.03 -6.13
CA VAL A 67 -14.05 5.47 -6.70
C VAL A 67 -13.72 6.91 -6.25
N ARG A 68 -14.70 7.81 -6.18
CA ARG A 68 -14.52 9.16 -5.62
C ARG A 68 -14.07 9.14 -4.18
N ASP A 69 -14.72 8.34 -3.33
CA ASP A 69 -14.37 8.25 -1.91
C ASP A 69 -12.96 7.68 -1.74
N MET A 70 -12.58 6.69 -2.54
CA MET A 70 -11.24 6.11 -2.57
C MET A 70 -10.16 7.15 -2.90
N VAL A 71 -10.34 7.93 -3.96
CA VAL A 71 -9.41 9.00 -4.32
C VAL A 71 -9.41 10.11 -3.28
N GLY A 72 -10.56 10.39 -2.65
CA GLY A 72 -10.69 11.30 -1.51
C GLY A 72 -9.89 10.85 -0.30
N HIS A 73 -9.91 9.56 0.02
CA HIS A 73 -9.11 8.92 1.07
C HIS A 73 -7.62 9.07 0.77
N VAL A 74 -7.16 8.67 -0.41
CA VAL A 74 -5.75 8.80 -0.81
C VAL A 74 -5.30 10.28 -0.78
N ALA A 75 -6.13 11.20 -1.27
CA ALA A 75 -5.85 12.62 -1.17
C ALA A 75 -5.71 13.05 0.29
N SER A 76 -6.60 12.62 1.18
CA SER A 76 -6.51 12.90 2.62
C SER A 76 -5.22 12.36 3.22
N ALA A 77 -4.86 11.11 2.92
CA ALA A 77 -3.65 10.45 3.43
C ALA A 77 -2.36 11.13 2.95
N ALA A 78 -2.33 11.63 1.72
CA ALA A 78 -1.15 12.27 1.11
C ALA A 78 -0.63 13.52 1.85
N ARG A 79 -1.37 14.07 2.83
CA ARG A 79 -0.89 15.19 3.67
C ARG A 79 -0.14 14.75 4.92
N PHE A 80 -0.25 13.48 5.32
CA PHE A 80 0.32 12.99 6.57
C PHE A 80 1.84 12.96 6.59
N PRO A 81 2.57 12.62 5.50
CA PRO A 81 4.03 12.75 5.51
C PRO A 81 4.47 14.17 5.91
N GLY A 82 3.83 15.21 5.38
CA GLY A 82 4.17 16.60 5.72
C GLY A 82 3.66 17.10 7.07
N ASN A 83 2.63 16.49 7.63
CA ASN A 83 2.11 16.82 8.96
C ASN A 83 1.32 15.63 9.58
N PRO A 84 2.00 14.70 10.26
CA PRO A 84 1.36 13.53 10.86
C PRO A 84 0.32 13.87 11.94
N LEU A 85 0.41 15.06 12.56
CA LEU A 85 -0.55 15.48 13.59
C LEU A 85 -1.97 15.65 13.03
N LEU A 86 -2.10 15.86 11.72
CA LEU A 86 -3.42 15.94 11.07
C LEU A 86 -4.20 14.64 11.17
N PHE A 87 -3.51 13.49 11.26
CA PHE A 87 -4.17 12.22 11.54
C PHE A 87 -4.84 12.23 12.92
N ILE A 88 -4.15 12.75 13.94
CA ILE A 88 -4.71 12.86 15.30
C ILE A 88 -5.95 13.74 15.30
N VAL A 89 -5.91 14.87 14.58
CA VAL A 89 -7.08 15.77 14.47
C VAL A 89 -8.27 15.04 13.85
N ASP A 90 -8.05 14.32 12.76
CA ASP A 90 -9.12 13.57 12.09
C ASP A 90 -9.65 12.44 12.96
N ALA A 91 -8.78 11.70 13.65
CA ALA A 91 -9.15 10.66 14.59
C ALA A 91 -10.01 11.20 15.75
N GLN A 92 -9.68 12.38 16.30
CA GLN A 92 -10.48 13.01 17.35
C GLN A 92 -11.87 13.42 16.84
N ILE A 93 -11.96 14.01 15.65
CA ILE A 93 -13.26 14.34 15.04
C ILE A 93 -14.04 13.04 14.75
N GLY A 94 -13.37 12.03 14.22
CA GLY A 94 -13.92 10.75 13.83
C GLY A 94 -14.49 9.99 15.02
N ARG A 95 -13.83 10.03 16.18
CA ARG A 95 -14.32 9.41 17.43
C ARG A 95 -15.74 9.85 17.80
N PHE A 96 -16.12 11.08 17.46
CA PHE A 96 -17.47 11.59 17.72
C PHE A 96 -18.46 11.28 16.59
N ARG A 97 -18.02 11.34 15.32
CA ARG A 97 -18.88 11.19 14.13
C ARG A 97 -19.11 9.72 13.73
N TYR A 98 -18.13 8.85 13.92
CA TYR A 98 -18.11 7.46 13.48
C TYR A 98 -17.87 6.50 14.65
N ARG A 99 -18.81 6.51 15.60
CA ARG A 99 -18.73 5.67 16.80
C ARG A 99 -18.72 4.19 16.43
N GLY A 100 -17.90 3.39 17.11
CA GLY A 100 -17.77 1.95 16.86
C GLY A 100 -16.72 1.55 15.82
N ARG A 101 -16.05 2.53 15.19
CA ARG A 101 -14.91 2.30 14.31
C ARG A 101 -13.57 2.46 15.05
N SER A 102 -12.49 1.92 14.49
CA SER A 102 -11.13 2.22 14.95
C SER A 102 -10.81 3.71 14.77
N SER A 103 -9.75 4.23 15.42
CA SER A 103 -9.43 5.66 15.28
C SER A 103 -8.91 5.96 13.87
N LEU A 104 -8.19 5.02 13.25
CA LEU A 104 -7.77 5.03 11.84
C LEU A 104 -8.98 5.06 10.89
N ASP A 105 -9.91 4.12 11.00
CA ASP A 105 -11.08 4.09 10.11
C ASP A 105 -11.93 5.36 10.25
N ALA A 106 -12.11 5.83 11.48
CA ALA A 106 -12.86 7.06 11.74
C ALA A 106 -12.15 8.31 11.18
N ALA A 107 -10.81 8.35 11.24
CA ALA A 107 -10.02 9.40 10.62
C ALA A 107 -10.12 9.36 9.09
N ASN A 108 -10.10 8.17 8.49
CA ASN A 108 -10.27 7.98 7.05
C ASN A 108 -11.62 8.51 6.58
N GLU A 109 -12.71 8.18 7.29
CA GLU A 109 -14.06 8.69 6.97
C GLU A 109 -14.15 10.22 7.08
N VAL A 110 -13.54 10.83 8.11
CA VAL A 110 -13.43 12.31 8.21
C VAL A 110 -12.65 12.89 7.03
N GLY A 111 -11.58 12.21 6.63
CA GLY A 111 -10.79 12.54 5.45
C GLY A 111 -11.65 12.56 4.20
N ILE A 112 -12.40 11.49 3.94
CA ILE A 112 -13.29 11.36 2.78
C ILE A 112 -14.36 12.45 2.79
N ASP A 113 -15.07 12.64 3.91
CA ASP A 113 -16.11 13.66 4.07
C ASP A 113 -15.66 15.06 3.66
N ARG A 114 -14.41 15.43 4.01
CA ARG A 114 -13.84 16.74 3.66
C ARG A 114 -13.60 16.94 2.17
N HIS A 115 -13.53 15.86 1.39
CA HIS A 115 -13.27 15.90 -0.04
C HIS A 115 -14.51 15.61 -0.89
N ARG A 116 -15.62 15.15 -0.29
CA ARG A 116 -16.87 14.81 -1.01
C ARG A 116 -17.46 15.96 -1.82
N SER A 117 -17.25 17.21 -1.39
CA SER A 117 -17.76 18.40 -2.11
C SER A 117 -16.88 18.87 -3.26
N LEU A 118 -15.67 18.31 -3.43
CA LEU A 118 -14.76 18.70 -4.50
C LEU A 118 -15.20 18.08 -5.83
N SER A 119 -15.13 18.87 -6.90
CA SER A 119 -15.19 18.31 -8.26
C SER A 119 -14.02 17.36 -8.50
N THR A 120 -14.16 16.46 -9.48
CA THR A 120 -13.07 15.55 -9.87
C THR A 120 -11.78 16.33 -10.19
N ALA A 121 -11.86 17.43 -10.93
CA ALA A 121 -10.70 18.23 -11.28
C ALA A 121 -10.01 18.84 -10.04
N GLU A 122 -10.79 19.37 -9.09
CA GLU A 122 -10.25 19.94 -7.84
C GLU A 122 -9.61 18.87 -6.95
N LEU A 123 -10.20 17.67 -6.87
CA LEU A 123 -9.67 16.56 -6.10
C LEU A 123 -8.33 16.07 -6.67
N LEU A 124 -8.24 15.88 -7.99
CA LEU A 124 -7.00 15.45 -8.64
C LEU A 124 -5.90 16.50 -8.53
N GLU A 125 -6.23 17.77 -8.69
CA GLU A 125 -5.27 18.86 -8.51
C GLU A 125 -4.82 18.97 -7.04
N LEU A 126 -5.73 18.76 -6.08
CA LEU A 126 -5.37 18.73 -4.66
C LEU A 126 -4.38 17.60 -4.35
N LEU A 127 -4.67 16.37 -4.82
CA LEU A 127 -3.76 15.24 -4.68
C LEU A 127 -2.41 15.58 -5.31
N ARG A 128 -2.39 16.06 -6.55
CA ARG A 128 -1.16 16.47 -7.26
C ARG A 128 -0.34 17.47 -6.46
N ARG A 129 -0.96 18.53 -5.92
CA ARG A 129 -0.24 19.53 -5.09
C ARG A 129 0.34 18.93 -3.83
N ARG A 130 -0.37 18.04 -3.13
CA ARG A 130 0.13 17.36 -1.92
C ARG A 130 1.32 16.48 -2.26
N THR A 131 1.18 15.66 -3.30
CA THR A 131 2.24 14.81 -3.85
C THR A 131 3.50 15.60 -4.24
N MET A 132 3.33 16.76 -4.86
CA MET A 132 4.45 17.60 -5.31
C MET A 132 5.08 18.46 -4.22
N SER A 133 4.49 18.51 -3.01
CA SER A 133 5.00 19.36 -1.93
C SER A 133 6.37 18.93 -1.39
N GLY A 134 6.72 17.65 -1.53
CA GLY A 134 7.98 17.07 -1.03
C GLY A 134 8.16 17.16 0.49
N ARG A 135 7.11 17.52 1.23
CA ARG A 135 7.18 17.61 2.70
C ARG A 135 7.22 16.22 3.31
N ASP A 136 8.23 15.98 4.14
CA ASP A 136 8.41 14.73 4.85
C ASP A 136 8.25 14.90 6.36
N THR A 137 8.08 13.78 7.05
CA THR A 137 7.97 13.70 8.50
C THR A 137 9.34 13.95 9.12
N PRO A 138 9.48 14.92 10.04
CA PRO A 138 10.74 15.17 10.73
C PRO A 138 11.29 13.94 11.44
N GLY A 139 12.60 13.69 11.36
CA GLY A 139 13.23 12.46 11.87
C GLY A 139 12.95 12.13 13.33
N TRP A 140 12.82 13.15 14.20
CA TRP A 140 12.47 12.96 15.61
C TRP A 140 11.01 12.48 15.82
N MET A 141 10.11 12.77 14.88
CA MET A 141 8.74 12.24 14.89
C MET A 141 8.69 10.82 14.36
N ARG A 142 9.49 10.49 13.35
CA ARG A 142 9.48 9.17 12.69
C ARG A 142 9.65 8.00 13.67
N ARG A 143 10.40 8.20 14.76
CA ARG A 143 10.65 7.19 15.80
C ARG A 143 9.52 7.00 16.82
N ARG A 144 8.48 7.84 16.80
CA ARG A 144 7.34 7.68 17.71
C ARG A 144 6.43 6.56 17.26
N LEU A 145 5.85 5.86 18.22
CA LEU A 145 4.84 4.84 17.98
C LEU A 145 3.50 5.48 17.61
N THR A 146 2.80 4.88 16.65
CA THR A 146 1.37 5.12 16.40
C THR A 146 0.60 4.03 17.12
N ASN A 147 -0.16 4.38 18.15
CA ASN A 147 -1.01 3.43 18.85
C ASN A 147 -2.42 3.48 18.24
N ASP A 148 -2.75 2.50 17.41
CA ASP A 148 -4.11 2.26 16.91
C ASP A 148 -4.40 0.75 16.95
N ALA A 149 -5.65 0.35 17.15
CA ALA A 149 -6.06 -1.06 17.17
C ALA A 149 -5.97 -1.73 15.79
N ALA A 150 -6.01 -0.95 14.70
CA ALA A 150 -5.87 -1.43 13.34
C ALA A 150 -4.41 -1.65 12.90
N LEU A 151 -3.43 -1.22 13.71
CA LEU A 151 -2.01 -1.32 13.40
C LEU A 151 -1.28 -2.21 14.42
N PRO A 152 -0.18 -2.85 14.03
CA PRO A 152 0.68 -3.54 14.99
C PRO A 152 1.19 -2.56 16.06
N SER A 153 1.30 -3.02 17.32
CA SER A 153 1.69 -2.17 18.45
C SER A 153 3.11 -1.58 18.35
N TYR A 154 3.95 -2.17 17.51
CA TYR A 154 5.31 -1.70 17.23
C TYR A 154 5.39 -0.69 16.08
N THR A 155 4.25 -0.31 15.47
CA THR A 155 4.25 0.61 14.34
C THR A 155 4.78 1.98 14.74
N THR A 156 5.81 2.43 14.02
CA THR A 156 6.33 3.78 14.13
C THR A 156 5.70 4.69 13.08
N ILE A 157 5.68 6.01 13.32
CA ILE A 157 5.24 6.99 12.33
C ILE A 157 6.05 6.84 11.03
N GLY A 158 7.36 6.58 11.13
CA GLY A 158 8.23 6.40 9.97
C GLY A 158 7.79 5.22 9.10
N TRP A 159 7.57 4.05 9.70
CA TRP A 159 7.06 2.88 8.98
C TRP A 159 5.65 3.12 8.42
N PHE A 160 4.79 3.80 9.17
CA PHE A 160 3.45 4.16 8.68
C PHE A 160 3.52 5.01 7.41
N VAL A 161 4.33 6.07 7.38
CA VAL A 161 4.40 6.95 6.20
C VAL A 161 5.20 6.34 5.04
N ASP A 162 6.19 5.49 5.30
CA ASP A 162 7.03 4.91 4.25
C ASP A 162 6.45 3.61 3.66
N THR A 163 5.75 2.82 4.47
CA THR A 163 5.31 1.46 4.10
C THR A 163 3.79 1.36 4.02
N ILE A 164 3.05 1.80 5.03
CA ILE A 164 1.57 1.71 5.03
C ILE A 164 0.97 2.60 3.95
N LEU A 165 1.26 3.90 3.97
CA LEU A 165 0.63 4.82 3.02
C LEU A 165 0.95 4.53 1.55
N THR A 166 2.13 3.97 1.28
CA THR A 166 2.57 3.63 -0.08
C THR A 166 1.87 2.38 -0.60
N ARG A 167 1.77 1.31 0.21
CA ARG A 167 1.05 0.09 -0.17
C ARG A 167 -0.46 0.26 -0.20
N ASP A 168 -1.01 1.08 0.69
CA ASP A 168 -2.43 1.44 0.71
C ASP A 168 -2.82 2.10 -0.63
N THR A 169 -2.04 3.10 -1.06
CA THR A 169 -2.25 3.76 -2.35
C THR A 169 -2.14 2.79 -3.52
N TRP A 170 -1.13 1.91 -3.52
CA TRP A 170 -0.95 0.91 -4.57
C TRP A 170 -2.15 -0.03 -4.65
N LEU A 171 -2.58 -0.59 -3.53
CA LEU A 171 -3.71 -1.53 -3.50
C LEU A 171 -5.03 -0.85 -3.90
N HIS A 172 -5.22 0.42 -3.53
CA HIS A 172 -6.38 1.21 -3.93
C HIS A 172 -6.44 1.51 -5.44
N ARG A 173 -5.29 1.55 -6.14
CA ARG A 173 -5.29 1.57 -7.61
C ARG A 173 -5.91 0.30 -8.16
N HIS A 174 -5.56 -0.87 -7.61
CA HIS A 174 -6.15 -2.16 -7.99
C HIS A 174 -7.63 -2.27 -7.57
N ASP A 175 -8.02 -1.72 -6.41
CA ASP A 175 -9.44 -1.68 -6.00
C ASP A 175 -10.30 -0.87 -6.98
N ILE A 176 -9.81 0.30 -7.41
CA ILE A 176 -10.48 1.11 -8.44
C ILE A 176 -10.50 0.35 -9.75
N GLY A 177 -9.37 -0.23 -10.16
CA GLY A 177 -9.24 -1.00 -11.38
C GLY A 177 -10.27 -2.11 -11.49
N ARG A 178 -10.40 -2.94 -10.44
CA ARG A 178 -11.41 -4.00 -10.38
C ARG A 178 -12.84 -3.45 -10.43
N ALA A 179 -13.12 -2.35 -9.72
CA ALA A 179 -14.45 -1.73 -9.71
C ALA A 179 -14.90 -1.21 -11.08
N VAL A 180 -13.98 -0.69 -11.90
CA VAL A 180 -14.30 -0.11 -13.22
C VAL A 180 -13.92 -1.01 -14.41
N GLY A 181 -13.41 -2.22 -14.15
CA GLY A 181 -12.97 -3.17 -15.17
C GLY A 181 -11.75 -2.71 -15.96
N ARG A 182 -10.76 -2.08 -15.30
CA ARG A 182 -9.50 -1.62 -15.91
C ARG A 182 -8.30 -2.10 -15.10
N GLU A 183 -7.29 -2.62 -15.76
CA GLU A 183 -6.04 -2.98 -15.08
C GLU A 183 -5.20 -1.70 -14.81
N PRO A 184 -4.66 -1.51 -13.59
CA PRO A 184 -3.70 -0.44 -13.33
C PRO A 184 -2.45 -0.55 -14.20
N VAL A 185 -1.84 0.59 -14.52
CA VAL A 185 -0.61 0.62 -15.32
C VAL A 185 0.58 0.40 -14.41
N SER A 186 1.35 -0.66 -14.67
CA SER A 186 2.52 -0.96 -13.86
C SER A 186 3.51 0.21 -13.77
N ASP A 187 4.06 0.39 -12.58
CA ASP A 187 5.15 1.30 -12.25
C ASP A 187 6.31 0.51 -11.61
N PRO A 188 7.58 0.89 -11.85
CA PRO A 188 8.71 0.21 -11.22
C PRO A 188 8.64 0.16 -9.68
N THR A 189 7.97 1.12 -9.05
CA THR A 189 7.80 1.17 -7.59
C THR A 189 6.77 0.17 -7.06
N ASP A 190 5.99 -0.49 -7.91
CA ASP A 190 5.03 -1.52 -7.49
C ASP A 190 5.74 -2.73 -6.85
N ALA A 191 6.90 -3.14 -7.41
CA ALA A 191 7.70 -4.22 -6.84
C ALA A 191 8.22 -3.89 -5.44
N GLU A 192 8.61 -2.64 -5.21
CA GLU A 192 9.08 -2.17 -3.90
C GLU A 192 7.97 -2.23 -2.85
N VAL A 193 6.72 -1.95 -3.25
CA VAL A 193 5.54 -2.11 -2.39
C VAL A 193 5.34 -3.57 -2.01
N VAL A 194 5.36 -4.47 -3.00
CA VAL A 194 5.18 -5.92 -2.78
C VAL A 194 6.28 -6.49 -1.89
N GLU A 195 7.54 -6.09 -2.10
CA GLU A 195 8.67 -6.49 -1.27
C GLU A 195 8.44 -6.17 0.21
N GLN A 196 7.91 -4.98 0.54
CA GLN A 196 7.62 -4.63 1.94
C GLN A 196 6.46 -5.43 2.53
N VAL A 197 5.44 -5.80 1.74
CA VAL A 197 4.37 -6.70 2.19
C VAL A 197 4.93 -8.10 2.45
N ILE A 198 5.79 -8.61 1.55
CA ILE A 198 6.42 -9.92 1.70
C ILE A 198 7.37 -9.94 2.91
N ARG A 199 8.07 -8.84 3.19
CA ARG A 199 8.87 -8.70 4.41
C ARG A 199 8.02 -8.89 5.66
N ASP A 200 6.90 -8.18 5.75
CA ASP A 200 5.99 -8.26 6.90
C ASP A 200 5.36 -9.67 7.02
N LEU A 201 5.03 -10.29 5.89
CA LEU A 201 4.61 -11.69 5.86
C LEU A 201 5.71 -12.59 6.43
N GLY A 202 6.95 -12.45 5.98
CA GLY A 202 8.09 -13.23 6.47
C GLY A 202 8.32 -13.06 7.98
N LEU A 203 8.17 -11.85 8.50
CA LEU A 203 8.33 -11.56 9.93
C LEU A 203 7.21 -12.16 10.80
N SER A 204 6.02 -12.35 10.23
CA SER A 204 4.84 -12.90 10.92
C SER A 204 4.57 -14.38 10.60
N TRP A 205 5.32 -14.95 9.65
CA TRP A 205 5.12 -16.30 9.15
C TRP A 205 5.41 -17.34 10.25
N THR A 206 4.43 -18.21 10.48
CA THR A 206 4.53 -19.32 11.44
C THR A 206 4.23 -20.68 10.81
N GLY A 207 4.02 -20.70 9.48
CA GLY A 207 3.79 -21.91 8.71
C GLY A 207 5.08 -22.66 8.36
N PRO A 208 4.97 -23.78 7.62
CA PRO A 208 6.13 -24.52 7.12
C PRO A 208 6.95 -23.67 6.15
N ALA A 209 8.19 -24.10 5.88
CA ALA A 209 9.03 -23.47 4.87
C ALA A 209 8.36 -23.53 3.50
N VAL A 210 8.48 -22.45 2.71
CA VAL A 210 7.96 -22.38 1.34
C VAL A 210 8.83 -21.45 0.49
N HIS A 211 9.08 -21.86 -0.76
CA HIS A 211 9.68 -21.02 -1.80
C HIS A 211 8.54 -20.33 -2.57
N LEU A 212 8.20 -19.10 -2.19
CA LEU A 212 7.09 -18.35 -2.75
C LEU A 212 7.54 -17.56 -3.99
N ARG A 213 6.90 -17.80 -5.13
CA ARG A 213 7.03 -17.01 -6.35
C ARG A 213 5.76 -16.24 -6.64
N LEU A 214 5.85 -14.93 -6.68
CA LEU A 214 4.77 -14.06 -7.14
C LEU A 214 4.94 -13.74 -8.61
N THR A 215 3.89 -13.95 -9.41
CA THR A 215 3.87 -13.58 -10.84
C THR A 215 3.33 -12.17 -11.05
N GLY A 216 3.68 -11.56 -12.18
CA GLY A 216 3.32 -10.18 -12.50
C GLY A 216 4.54 -9.26 -12.57
N PRO A 217 4.38 -8.03 -13.10
CA PRO A 217 5.47 -7.08 -13.21
C PRO A 217 6.08 -6.64 -11.86
N GLU A 218 5.31 -6.69 -10.78
CA GLU A 218 5.67 -6.41 -9.39
C GLU A 218 6.10 -7.66 -8.59
N GLY A 219 6.02 -8.83 -9.23
CA GLY A 219 6.37 -10.12 -8.63
C GLY A 219 7.86 -10.34 -8.43
N GLY A 220 8.18 -11.44 -7.76
CA GLY A 220 9.53 -11.86 -7.38
C GLY A 220 9.51 -13.23 -6.69
N ALA A 221 10.63 -13.65 -6.11
CA ALA A 221 10.75 -14.95 -5.44
C ALA A 221 11.43 -14.83 -4.07
N TRP A 222 10.79 -15.37 -3.02
CA TRP A 222 11.25 -15.27 -1.65
C TRP A 222 11.02 -16.55 -0.85
N ASP A 223 11.89 -16.77 0.14
CA ASP A 223 11.73 -17.86 1.10
C ASP A 223 11.01 -17.37 2.35
N LEU A 224 9.98 -18.13 2.76
CA LEU A 224 9.30 -17.98 4.05
C LEU A 224 9.63 -19.18 4.94
N GLY A 225 9.76 -18.96 6.24
CA GLY A 225 10.11 -19.99 7.22
C GLY A 225 11.58 -20.42 7.17
N GLU A 226 11.93 -21.42 7.99
CA GLU A 226 13.28 -22.00 8.03
C GLU A 226 13.28 -23.41 7.42
N GLY A 227 14.29 -23.70 6.60
CA GLY A 227 14.48 -25.01 5.97
C GLY A 227 14.06 -25.06 4.50
N GLU A 228 13.97 -26.27 3.95
CA GLU A 228 13.51 -26.53 2.59
C GLU A 228 11.98 -26.64 2.56
N GLY A 229 11.37 -26.08 1.52
CA GLY A 229 9.92 -26.08 1.33
C GLY A 229 9.52 -26.38 -0.11
N PRO A 230 8.24 -26.68 -0.38
CA PRO A 230 7.76 -26.74 -1.76
C PRO A 230 7.81 -25.35 -2.40
N ALA A 231 7.91 -25.32 -3.73
CA ALA A 231 7.71 -24.09 -4.50
C ALA A 231 6.20 -23.83 -4.68
N VAL A 232 5.78 -22.61 -4.40
CA VAL A 232 4.41 -22.13 -4.65
C VAL A 232 4.46 -20.92 -5.57
N GLU A 233 3.62 -20.92 -6.58
CA GLU A 233 3.49 -19.82 -7.52
C GLU A 233 2.06 -19.28 -7.49
N VAL A 234 1.91 -17.97 -7.30
CA VAL A 234 0.60 -17.28 -7.29
C VAL A 234 0.71 -15.89 -7.94
N PRO A 235 -0.40 -15.29 -8.44
CA PRO A 235 -0.40 -13.89 -8.91
C PRO A 235 -0.12 -12.92 -7.77
N ALA A 236 0.79 -11.95 -7.98
CA ALA A 236 1.16 -10.97 -6.98
C ALA A 236 -0.04 -10.16 -6.49
N VAL A 237 -0.80 -9.54 -7.42
CA VAL A 237 -2.01 -8.77 -7.09
C VAL A 237 -2.98 -9.57 -6.24
N GLU A 238 -3.41 -10.76 -6.69
CA GLU A 238 -4.39 -11.57 -5.96
C GLU A 238 -3.88 -12.01 -4.59
N PHE A 239 -2.58 -12.32 -4.48
CA PHE A 239 -1.99 -12.62 -3.17
C PHE A 239 -1.95 -11.40 -2.25
N MET A 240 -1.66 -10.20 -2.75
CA MET A 240 -1.74 -8.97 -1.96
C MET A 240 -3.19 -8.68 -1.51
N ARG A 241 -4.18 -8.90 -2.39
CA ARG A 241 -5.60 -8.79 -2.04
C ARG A 241 -5.95 -9.72 -0.89
N HIS A 242 -5.58 -11.00 -1.02
CA HIS A 242 -5.77 -12.02 0.03
C HIS A 242 -5.13 -11.62 1.36
N LEU A 243 -3.85 -11.24 1.34
CA LEU A 243 -3.13 -10.82 2.56
C LEU A 243 -3.78 -9.62 3.24
N SER A 244 -4.35 -8.70 2.47
CA SER A 244 -5.07 -7.53 2.99
C SER A 244 -6.47 -7.84 3.53
N GLY A 245 -6.96 -9.07 3.36
CA GLY A 245 -8.32 -9.46 3.71
C GLY A 245 -9.39 -9.05 2.69
N ARG A 246 -9.00 -8.58 1.50
CA ARG A 246 -9.91 -8.36 0.37
C ARG A 246 -10.25 -9.70 -0.30
N THR A 247 -11.33 -9.70 -1.07
CA THR A 247 -11.65 -10.83 -1.95
C THR A 247 -10.55 -11.00 -2.99
N ALA A 248 -10.00 -12.21 -3.06
CA ALA A 248 -9.11 -12.67 -4.11
C ALA A 248 -9.83 -13.74 -4.96
N GLU A 249 -9.23 -14.15 -6.07
CA GLU A 249 -9.71 -15.26 -6.88
C GLU A 249 -9.84 -16.56 -6.06
N ASP A 250 -10.97 -17.26 -6.20
CA ASP A 250 -11.24 -18.52 -5.49
C ASP A 250 -10.18 -19.60 -5.77
N SER A 251 -9.61 -19.59 -6.97
CA SER A 251 -8.60 -20.54 -7.43
C SER A 251 -7.16 -20.21 -7.01
N LEU A 252 -6.94 -19.14 -6.22
CA LEU A 252 -5.60 -18.65 -5.87
C LEU A 252 -4.66 -19.74 -5.32
N PHE A 253 -5.22 -20.75 -4.63
CA PHE A 253 -4.44 -21.82 -4.00
C PHE A 253 -4.74 -23.23 -4.54
N ASP A 254 -5.39 -23.38 -5.71
CA ASP A 254 -5.82 -24.69 -6.23
C ASP A 254 -4.66 -25.66 -6.47
N GLY A 255 -3.45 -25.15 -6.76
CA GLY A 255 -2.22 -25.94 -6.93
C GLY A 255 -1.35 -26.09 -5.68
N VAL A 256 -1.75 -25.52 -4.54
CA VAL A 256 -0.95 -25.55 -3.30
C VAL A 256 -1.16 -26.85 -2.56
N ALA A 257 -0.06 -27.44 -2.09
CA ALA A 257 -0.03 -28.65 -1.27
C ALA A 257 -0.93 -28.53 -0.02
N VAL A 258 -1.61 -29.62 0.32
CA VAL A 258 -2.68 -29.65 1.34
C VAL A 258 -2.19 -29.26 2.74
N ASP A 259 -0.93 -29.56 3.05
CA ASP A 259 -0.28 -29.25 4.33
C ASP A 259 0.16 -27.78 4.45
N LEU A 260 0.48 -27.12 3.33
CA LEU A 260 0.88 -25.72 3.29
C LEU A 260 -0.33 -24.76 3.11
N ARG A 261 -1.36 -25.20 2.40
CA ARG A 261 -2.54 -24.38 2.04
C ARG A 261 -3.17 -23.67 3.24
N PRO A 262 -3.44 -24.32 4.41
CA PRO A 262 -4.05 -23.63 5.54
C PRO A 262 -3.21 -22.46 6.07
N SER A 263 -1.88 -22.56 6.05
CA SER A 263 -0.99 -21.48 6.47
C SER A 263 -1.06 -20.28 5.52
N LEU A 264 -1.11 -20.53 4.20
CA LEU A 264 -1.27 -19.46 3.21
C LEU A 264 -2.67 -18.83 3.29
N GLU A 265 -3.72 -19.61 3.45
CA GLU A 265 -5.10 -19.12 3.59
C GLU A 265 -5.29 -18.26 4.85
N ALA A 266 -4.64 -18.61 5.95
CA ALA A 266 -4.69 -17.86 7.20
C ALA A 266 -3.80 -16.60 7.22
N ALA A 267 -2.84 -16.49 6.29
CA ALA A 267 -1.87 -15.41 6.27
C ALA A 267 -2.52 -14.04 6.07
N ARG A 268 -2.18 -13.08 6.92
CA ARG A 268 -2.63 -11.69 6.79
C ARG A 268 -1.48 -10.73 7.04
N VAL A 269 -1.47 -9.64 6.30
CA VAL A 269 -0.56 -8.51 6.50
C VAL A 269 -1.42 -7.26 6.60
N VAL A 270 -1.06 -6.34 7.49
CA VAL A 270 -1.76 -5.06 7.61
C VAL A 270 -1.58 -4.28 6.31
N PHE A 271 -2.57 -3.54 5.84
CA PHE A 271 -2.40 -2.66 4.67
C PHE A 271 -2.58 -1.21 5.06
#